data_AF-A0A534T6K3-F1
#
_entry.id   AF-A0A534T6K3-F1
#
_cell.length_a   1.000
_cell.length_b   1.000
_cell.length_c   1.000
_cell.angle_alpha   90.00
_cell.angle_beta   90.00
_cell.angle_gamma   90.00
#
_symmetry.space_group_name_H-M   'P 1'
#
loop_
_entity.id
_entity.type
_entity.pdbx_description
1 polymer ?
#
loop_
_entity_poly.entity_id
_entity_poly.type
_entity_poly.pdbx_seq_one_letter_code
_entity_poly.pdbx_strand_id
1 'polypeptide(L)'
;MSTRVMSLRIDPGLLEEIRRRARAEGRSVSSQILHLVRNQLGVGSPPKRRARRTMGWLAHLDVPEDLGTYRRFRRSVSHRIMKKLRGTSGST
;
A
#
# COMPACT_ATOMS: atom_id res chain seq x y z
N MET A 1 -0.87 22.17 0.42
CA MET A 1 -1.69 21.20 -0.35
C MET A 1 -3.13 21.43 0.06
N SER A 2 -3.99 21.81 -0.89
CA SER A 2 -5.44 21.94 -0.63
C SER A 2 -6.13 20.67 -1.09
N THR A 3 -6.71 19.91 -0.17
CA THR A 3 -7.56 18.75 -0.49
C THR A 3 -9.01 19.22 -0.56
N ARG A 4 -9.67 19.05 -1.70
CA ARG A 4 -11.11 19.28 -1.85
C ARG A 4 -11.83 17.93 -1.88
N VAL A 5 -12.94 17.84 -1.14
CA VAL A 5 -13.83 16.68 -1.16
C VAL A 5 -14.94 16.93 -2.18
N MET A 6 -15.28 15.92 -2.96
CA MET A 6 -16.37 15.97 -3.93
C MET A 6 -17.25 14.73 -3.79
N SER A 7 -18.55 14.91 -3.98
CA SER A 7 -19.52 13.81 -4.08
C SER A 7 -19.89 13.62 -5.55
N LEU A 8 -19.85 12.37 -6.02
CA LEU A 8 -20.13 12.01 -7.41
C LEU A 8 -21.31 11.05 -7.44
N ARG A 9 -22.26 11.29 -8.34
CA ARG A 9 -23.30 10.32 -8.68
C ARG A 9 -22.81 9.50 -9.87
N ILE A 10 -22.75 8.20 -9.70
CA ILE A 10 -22.19 7.26 -10.67
C ILE A 10 -23.14 6.09 -10.80
N ASP A 11 -23.22 5.52 -11.99
CA ASP A 11 -23.90 4.26 -12.21
C ASP A 11 -23.39 3.17 -11.24
N PRO A 12 -24.27 2.38 -10.59
CA PRO A 12 -23.88 1.35 -9.64
C PRO A 12 -22.99 0.25 -10.24
N GLY A 13 -23.26 -0.17 -11.49
CA GLY A 13 -22.47 -1.20 -12.16
C GLY A 13 -21.05 -0.71 -12.44
N LEU A 14 -20.92 0.54 -12.87
CA LEU A 14 -19.62 1.18 -13.04
C LEU A 14 -18.85 1.30 -11.71
N LEU A 15 -19.53 1.64 -10.61
CA LEU A 15 -18.90 1.73 -9.30
C LEU A 15 -18.35 0.38 -8.83
N GLU A 16 -19.08 -0.72 -9.05
CA GLU A 16 -18.61 -2.06 -8.71
C GLU A 16 -17.37 -2.47 -9.52
N GLU A 17 -17.34 -2.12 -10.81
CA GLU A 17 -16.18 -2.38 -11.65
C GLU A 17 -14.94 -1.59 -11.16
N ILE A 18 -15.13 -0.33 -10.76
CA ILE A 18 -14.06 0.49 -10.18
C ILE A 18 -13.56 -0.12 -8.85
N ARG A 19 -14.47 -0.61 -7.99
CA ARG A 19 -14.11 -1.29 -6.74
C ARG A 19 -13.29 -2.54 -6.99
N ARG A 20 -13.71 -3.36 -7.97
CA ARG A 20 -13.01 -4.58 -8.38
C ARG A 20 -11.58 -4.29 -8.81
N ARG A 21 -11.38 -3.30 -9.70
CA ARG A 21 -10.05 -2.88 -10.16
C ARG A 21 -9.20 -2.29 -9.04
N ALA A 22 -9.76 -1.42 -8.20
CA ALA A 22 -9.06 -0.84 -7.07
C ALA A 22 -8.51 -1.91 -6.12
N ARG A 23 -9.32 -2.96 -5.83
CA ARG A 23 -8.89 -4.10 -5.00
C ARG A 23 -7.77 -4.90 -5.65
N ALA A 24 -7.86 -5.19 -6.95
CA ALA A 24 -6.82 -5.90 -7.69
C ALA A 24 -5.48 -5.16 -7.68
N GLU A 25 -5.51 -3.83 -7.74
CA GLU A 25 -4.32 -2.98 -7.74
C GLU A 25 -3.83 -2.57 -6.33
N GLY A 26 -4.53 -2.97 -5.26
CA GLY A 26 -4.20 -2.56 -3.88
C GLY A 26 -4.38 -1.05 -3.63
N ARG A 27 -5.32 -0.42 -4.33
CA ARG A 27 -5.62 1.01 -4.29
C ARG A 27 -6.96 1.27 -3.58
N SER A 28 -7.15 2.49 -3.07
CA SER A 28 -8.48 2.94 -2.63
C SER A 28 -9.35 3.28 -3.84
N VAL A 29 -10.68 3.17 -3.69
CA VAL A 29 -11.64 3.54 -4.75
C VAL A 29 -11.43 4.98 -5.22
N SER A 30 -11.26 5.93 -4.29
CA SER A 30 -10.99 7.33 -4.62
C SER A 30 -9.68 7.52 -5.39
N SER A 31 -8.62 6.79 -5.03
CA SER A 31 -7.35 6.84 -5.76
C SER A 31 -7.45 6.23 -7.16
N GLN A 32 -8.30 5.22 -7.34
CA GLN A 32 -8.56 4.63 -8.66
C GLN A 32 -9.37 5.57 -9.55
N ILE A 33 -10.40 6.24 -9.01
CA ILE A 33 -11.15 7.27 -9.74
C ILE A 33 -10.21 8.38 -10.21
N LEU A 34 -9.36 8.90 -9.33
CA LEU A 34 -8.37 9.92 -9.70
C LEU A 34 -7.35 9.41 -10.72
N HIS A 35 -6.96 8.13 -10.68
CA HIS A 35 -6.09 7.54 -11.68
C HIS A 35 -6.73 7.56 -13.07
N LEU A 36 -8.00 7.13 -13.18
CA LEU A 36 -8.74 7.11 -14.43
C LEU A 36 -8.89 8.51 -15.02
N VAL A 37 -9.29 9.48 -14.18
CA VAL A 37 -9.43 10.89 -14.60
C VAL A 37 -8.10 11.45 -15.12
N ARG A 38 -6.98 11.18 -14.42
CA ARG A 38 -5.66 11.64 -14.86
C ARG A 38 -5.23 11.04 -16.20
N ASN A 39 -5.43 9.72 -16.36
CA ASN A 39 -5.12 9.04 -17.62
C ASN A 39 -5.91 9.67 -18.79
N GLN A 40 -7.18 10.00 -18.56
CA GLN A 40 -8.03 10.57 -19.60
C GLN A 40 -7.69 12.03 -19.92
N LEU A 41 -7.20 12.79 -18.95
CA LEU A 41 -6.71 14.16 -19.15
C LEU A 41 -5.28 14.21 -19.74
N GLY A 42 -4.65 13.06 -20.02
CA GLY A 42 -3.26 13.00 -20.47
C GLY A 42 -2.26 13.52 -19.43
N VAL A 43 -2.71 13.74 -18.19
CA VAL A 43 -1.84 14.16 -17.09
C VAL A 43 -1.16 12.89 -16.60
N GLY A 44 0.09 12.71 -17.00
CA GLY A 44 0.91 11.55 -16.63
C GLY A 44 0.84 11.23 -15.13
N SER A 45 1.13 9.98 -14.77
CA SER A 45 1.11 9.56 -13.37
C SER A 45 2.02 10.48 -12.54
N PRO A 46 1.55 11.00 -11.39
CA PRO A 46 2.38 11.84 -10.56
C PRO A 46 3.64 11.07 -10.16
N PRO A 47 4.80 11.75 -10.03
CA PRO A 47 6.03 11.08 -9.66
C PRO A 47 5.84 10.29 -8.36
N LYS A 48 6.36 9.06 -8.33
CA LYS A 48 6.39 8.23 -7.11
C LYS A 48 6.97 9.08 -5.99
N ARG A 49 6.16 9.38 -4.98
CA ARG A 49 6.64 10.06 -3.78
C ARG A 49 7.70 9.17 -3.15
N ARG A 50 8.94 9.67 -3.05
CA ARG A 50 9.98 9.01 -2.26
C ARG A 50 9.44 8.83 -0.84
N ALA A 51 9.63 7.65 -0.27
CA ALA A 51 9.33 7.41 1.13
C ALA A 51 10.10 8.44 1.95
N ARG A 52 9.39 9.20 2.78
CA ARG A 52 10.04 10.12 3.71
C ARG A 52 10.72 9.29 4.78
N ARG A 53 11.99 9.60 5.07
CA ARG A 53 12.71 9.00 6.20
C ARG A 53 11.91 9.20 7.48
N THR A 54 11.93 8.19 8.33
CA THR A 54 11.34 8.23 9.67
C THR A 54 12.02 9.35 10.45
N MET A 55 11.26 10.33 10.95
CA MET A 55 11.78 11.49 11.68
C MET A 55 11.57 11.32 13.20
N GLY A 56 12.33 12.06 14.00
CA GLY A 56 12.19 12.11 15.46
C GLY A 56 12.89 10.96 16.17
N TRP A 57 12.37 10.54 17.33
CA TRP A 57 12.98 9.50 18.17
C TRP A 57 13.18 8.15 17.46
N LEU A 58 12.44 7.87 16.38
CA LEU A 58 12.54 6.63 15.58
C LEU A 58 13.48 6.76 14.37
N ALA A 59 14.18 7.89 14.20
CA ALA A 59 15.09 8.10 13.07
C ALA A 59 16.32 7.17 13.09
N HIS A 60 16.66 6.61 14.26
CA HIS A 60 17.74 5.64 14.41
C HIS A 60 17.36 4.22 13.95
N LEU A 61 16.08 3.97 13.69
CA LEU A 61 15.63 2.66 13.24
C LEU A 61 15.86 2.54 11.74
N ASP A 62 16.55 1.46 11.36
CA ASP A 62 16.74 1.10 9.97
C ASP A 62 15.45 0.41 9.46
N VAL A 63 14.60 1.20 8.81
CA VAL A 63 13.29 0.76 8.32
C VAL A 63 13.29 0.65 6.80
N PRO A 64 12.68 -0.40 6.22
CA PRO A 64 12.62 -0.57 4.77
C PRO A 64 12.00 0.64 4.07
N GLU A 65 12.74 1.21 3.11
CA GLU A 65 12.29 2.39 2.35
C GLU A 65 11.19 2.06 1.32
N ASP A 66 11.00 0.79 0.97
CA ASP A 66 9.99 0.33 0.02
C ASP A 66 9.18 -0.87 0.50
N LEU A 67 7.94 -0.95 0.00
CA LEU A 67 6.96 -1.98 0.38
C LEU A 67 7.42 -3.41 0.03
N GLY A 68 8.21 -3.57 -1.05
CA GLY A 68 8.73 -4.86 -1.47
C GLY A 68 9.77 -5.39 -0.48
N THR A 69 10.68 -4.54 -0.05
CA THR A 69 11.70 -4.85 0.97
C THR A 69 11.05 -5.12 2.32
N TYR A 70 10.05 -4.34 2.73
CA TYR A 70 9.27 -4.64 3.93
C TYR A 70 8.61 -6.02 3.88
N ARG A 71 7.96 -6.37 2.77
CA ARG A 71 7.30 -7.68 2.61
C ARG A 71 8.29 -8.85 2.68
N ARG A 72 9.46 -8.71 2.06
CA ARG A 72 10.53 -9.73 2.13
C ARG A 72 11.06 -9.90 3.56
N PHE A 73 11.37 -8.79 4.22
CA PHE A 73 11.84 -8.80 5.60
C PHE A 73 10.81 -9.45 6.53
N ARG A 74 9.55 -9.00 6.47
CA ARG A 74 8.44 -9.59 7.25
C ARG A 74 8.34 -11.10 7.05
N ARG A 75 8.36 -11.58 5.79
CA ARG A 75 8.32 -13.02 5.50
C ARG A 75 9.50 -13.77 6.13
N SER A 76 10.72 -13.24 6.04
CA SER A 76 11.91 -13.87 6.63
C SER A 76 11.85 -13.93 8.17
N VAL A 77 11.36 -12.87 8.81
CA VAL A 77 11.22 -12.80 10.27
C VAL A 77 10.12 -13.76 10.73
N SER A 78 8.96 -13.75 10.07
CA SER A 78 7.88 -14.69 10.36
C SER A 78 8.34 -16.15 10.19
N HIS A 79 9.10 -16.46 9.15
CA HIS A 79 9.63 -17.81 8.94
C HIS A 79 10.62 -18.21 10.05
N ARG A 80 11.49 -17.30 10.47
CA ARG A 80 12.45 -17.53 11.57
C ARG A 80 11.75 -17.74 12.91
N ILE A 81 10.73 -16.95 13.22
CA ILE A 81 9.92 -17.09 14.43
C ILE A 81 9.18 -18.44 14.41
N MET A 82 8.53 -18.78 13.30
CA MET A 82 7.82 -20.05 13.16
C MET A 82 8.76 -21.26 13.26
N LYS A 83 9.98 -21.17 12.69
CA LYS A 83 11.00 -22.22 12.83
C LYS A 83 11.45 -22.38 14.29
N LYS A 84 11.64 -21.28 15.01
CA LYS A 84 12.01 -21.31 16.43
C LYS A 84 10.90 -21.91 17.29
N LEU A 85 9.65 -21.48 17.08
CA LEU A 85 8.47 -21.99 17.78
C LEU A 85 8.25 -23.50 17.56
N ARG A 86 8.46 -23.99 16.32
CA ARG A 86 8.39 -25.42 15.98
C ARG A 86 9.57 -26.24 16.52
N GLY A 87 10.72 -25.61 16.78
CA GLY A 87 11.87 -26.25 17.41
C GLY A 87 11.74 -26.37 18.94
N THR A 88 10.97 -25.49 19.58
CA THR A 88 10.68 -25.52 21.02
C THR A 88 9.59 -26.53 21.44
N SER A 89 8.87 -27.13 20.49
CA SER A 89 7.83 -28.14 20.77
C SER A 89 8.35 -29.58 20.92
N GLY A 90 9.64 -29.76 21.20
CA GLY A 90 10.30 -31.07 21.33
C GLY A 90 11.30 -31.17 22.48
N SER A 91 11.18 -30.34 23.51
CA SER A 91 12.01 -30.41 24.71
C SER A 91 11.13 -30.35 25.96
N THR A 92 10.50 -31.49 26.25
CA THR A 92 10.01 -31.95 27.55
C THR A 92 10.12 -33.46 27.56
#